data_AF-A0A925W0Q2-F1
#
_entry.id   AF-A0A925W0Q2-F1
#
_cell.length_a   1.000
_cell.length_b   1.000
_cell.length_c   1.000
_cell.angle_alpha   90.00
_cell.angle_beta   90.00
_cell.angle_gamma   90.00
#
_symmetry.space_group_name_H-M   'P 1'
#
loop_
_entity.id
_entity.type
_entity.pdbx_description
1 polymer ?
#
loop_
_entity_poly.entity_id
_entity_poly.type
_entity_poly.pdbx_seq_one_letter_code
_entity_poly.pdbx_strand_id
1 'polypeptide(L)'
;MVHSQSAAGMGLKQDFPISLEVQLLGGLGRGTRTTANLCTPGTNVVMNDKLVTAHCINSSSITYESDGWTRVEAMVLGDSVLKHIVNGDTVLAYSKPQMGGGSANNTNPGVLVNGRMLTEGFIALQAESA
;
A
#
# COMPACT_ATOMS: atom_id res chain seq x y z
N MET A 1 -0.31 3.46 -4.95
CA MET A 1 0.73 2.44 -4.66
C MET A 1 2.10 3.09 -4.74
N VAL A 2 2.95 2.89 -3.73
CA VAL A 2 4.35 3.33 -3.67
C VAL A 2 5.28 2.12 -3.65
N HIS A 3 6.55 2.32 -4.04
CA HIS A 3 7.51 1.22 -4.27
C HIS A 3 6.93 0.12 -5.16
N SER A 4 6.17 0.52 -6.18
CA SER A 4 5.53 -0.41 -7.09
C SER A 4 6.54 -1.04 -8.03
N GLN A 5 6.34 -2.32 -8.33
CA GLN A 5 6.90 -2.99 -9.50
C GLN A 5 6.61 -2.17 -10.77
N SER A 6 7.54 -2.21 -11.72
CA SER A 6 7.36 -1.57 -13.03
C SER A 6 6.24 -2.24 -13.82
N ALA A 7 5.49 -1.45 -14.60
CA ALA A 7 4.45 -1.98 -15.48
C ALA A 7 5.02 -3.02 -16.47
N ALA A 8 6.20 -2.77 -17.04
CA ALA A 8 6.86 -3.70 -17.96
C ALA A 8 7.31 -5.02 -17.28
N GLY A 9 7.50 -5.01 -15.96
CA GLY A 9 7.86 -6.20 -15.20
C GLY A 9 6.66 -7.05 -14.79
N MET A 10 5.44 -6.51 -14.88
CA MET A 10 4.22 -7.24 -14.51
C MET A 10 3.89 -8.33 -15.52
N GLY A 11 3.43 -9.48 -15.01
CA GLY A 11 2.86 -10.53 -15.87
C GLY A 11 1.51 -10.10 -16.45
N LEU A 12 1.17 -10.58 -17.64
CA LEU A 12 -0.10 -10.24 -18.32
C LEU A 12 -1.35 -10.60 -17.48
N LYS A 13 -1.25 -11.63 -16.64
CA LYS A 13 -2.32 -12.09 -15.74
C LYS A 13 -2.05 -11.80 -14.27
N GLN A 14 -1.06 -10.97 -13.98
CA GLN A 14 -0.73 -10.55 -12.62
C GLN A 14 -1.81 -9.56 -12.14
N ASP A 15 -2.40 -9.81 -10.98
CA ASP A 15 -3.55 -9.06 -10.47
C ASP A 15 -3.16 -7.72 -9.81
N PHE A 16 -2.07 -7.72 -9.05
CA PHE A 16 -1.51 -6.53 -8.40
C PHE A 16 0.00 -6.43 -8.62
N PRO A 17 0.57 -5.22 -8.79
CA PRO A 17 2.01 -5.05 -8.73
C PRO A 17 2.50 -5.37 -7.32
N ILE A 18 3.68 -5.97 -7.21
CA ILE A 18 4.39 -6.05 -5.93
C ILE A 18 4.64 -4.61 -5.47
N SER A 19 3.99 -4.19 -4.39
CA SER A 19 3.93 -2.78 -4.00
C SER A 19 3.42 -2.58 -2.58
N LEU A 20 3.39 -1.32 -2.14
CA LEU A 20 2.69 -0.87 -0.94
C LEU A 20 1.53 0.01 -1.38
N GLU A 21 0.32 -0.44 -1.17
CA GLU A 21 -0.88 0.30 -1.52
C GLU A 21 -1.26 1.28 -0.40
N VAL A 22 -1.36 2.56 -0.76
CA VAL A 22 -2.07 3.58 0.04
C VAL A 22 -3.52 3.54 -0.41
N GLN A 23 -4.34 2.73 0.25
CA GLN A 23 -5.68 2.41 -0.21
C GLN A 23 -6.60 3.63 -0.09
N LEU A 24 -7.26 4.00 -1.18
CA LEU A 24 -8.16 5.15 -1.23
C LEU A 24 -9.62 4.67 -1.22
N LEU A 25 -10.29 4.85 -0.08
CA LEU A 25 -11.70 4.51 0.10
C LEU A 25 -12.52 5.73 0.51
N GLY A 26 -13.73 5.83 -0.03
CA GLY A 26 -14.80 6.72 0.49
C GLY A 26 -15.74 5.97 1.44
N GLY A 27 -16.55 6.71 2.19
CA GLY A 27 -17.61 6.15 3.02
C GLY A 27 -18.65 5.35 2.24
N LEU A 28 -19.43 4.55 2.95
CA LEU A 28 -20.52 3.73 2.38
C LEU A 28 -21.90 4.18 2.88
N GLY A 29 -22.00 5.30 3.60
CA GLY A 29 -23.20 5.71 4.31
C GLY A 29 -23.58 4.80 5.48
N ARG A 30 -22.72 3.86 5.86
CA ARG A 30 -22.93 2.93 6.97
C ARG A 30 -21.61 2.43 7.56
N GLY A 31 -21.57 2.39 8.90
CA GLY A 31 -20.42 1.88 9.65
C GLY A 31 -19.17 2.74 9.50
N THR A 32 -18.06 2.28 10.07
CA THR A 32 -16.76 2.96 9.95
C THR A 32 -15.97 2.38 8.79
N ARG A 33 -15.42 3.24 7.93
CA ARG A 33 -14.56 2.88 6.81
C ARG A 33 -13.40 3.88 6.70
N THR A 34 -12.23 3.46 7.15
CA THR A 34 -11.01 4.26 7.11
C THR A 34 -10.44 4.32 5.68
N THR A 35 -9.64 5.34 5.41
CA THR A 35 -8.95 5.58 4.13
C THR A 35 -7.44 5.74 4.35
N ALA A 36 -6.67 5.74 3.28
CA ALA A 36 -5.20 5.67 3.34
C ALA A 36 -4.71 4.50 4.21
N ASN A 37 -5.42 3.37 4.13
CA ASN A 37 -4.98 2.12 4.75
C ASN A 37 -3.73 1.61 4.01
N LEU A 38 -2.96 0.73 4.65
CA LEU A 38 -1.88 0.02 3.97
C LEU A 38 -2.38 -1.33 3.51
N CYS A 39 -2.27 -1.63 2.21
CA CYS A 39 -2.31 -3.01 1.74
C CYS A 39 -0.96 -3.41 1.11
N THR A 40 -0.56 -4.67 1.27
CA THR A 40 0.81 -5.13 1.00
C THR A 40 0.89 -6.24 -0.06
N PRO A 41 0.41 -6.01 -1.30
CA PRO A 41 0.48 -7.01 -2.35
C PRO A 41 1.94 -7.39 -2.65
N GLY A 42 2.29 -8.65 -2.40
CA GLY A 42 3.65 -9.16 -2.55
C GLY A 42 4.69 -8.49 -1.65
N THR A 43 4.26 -7.80 -0.59
CA THR A 43 5.16 -7.13 0.36
C THR A 43 4.78 -7.39 1.82
N ASN A 44 5.73 -7.10 2.71
CA ASN A 44 5.56 -7.01 4.16
C ASN A 44 6.27 -5.75 4.66
N VAL A 45 5.94 -5.29 5.86
CA VAL A 45 6.53 -4.09 6.48
C VAL A 45 6.87 -4.31 7.94
N VAL A 46 7.65 -3.42 8.53
CA VAL A 46 7.88 -3.39 9.98
C VAL A 46 7.07 -2.26 10.63
N MET A 47 6.30 -2.62 11.65
CA MET A 47 5.56 -1.68 12.50
C MET A 47 5.84 -2.05 13.96
N ASN A 48 6.15 -1.04 14.79
CA ASN A 48 6.48 -1.24 16.21
C ASN A 48 7.52 -2.36 16.42
N ASP A 49 8.61 -2.30 15.63
CA ASP A 49 9.71 -3.26 15.61
C ASP A 49 9.35 -4.72 15.30
N LYS A 50 8.15 -4.97 14.76
CA LYS A 50 7.68 -6.30 14.37
C LYS A 50 7.39 -6.36 12.88
N LEU A 51 7.78 -7.47 12.25
CA LEU A 51 7.39 -7.78 10.88
C LEU A 51 5.88 -8.04 10.84
N VAL A 52 5.17 -7.26 10.05
CA VAL A 52 3.74 -7.39 9.79
C VAL A 52 3.56 -8.04 8.43
N THR A 53 2.89 -9.20 8.43
CA THR A 53 2.56 -9.97 7.23
C THR A 53 1.07 -9.97 6.89
N ALA A 54 0.28 -9.20 7.65
CA ALA A 54 -1.13 -9.00 7.35
C ALA A 54 -1.27 -8.17 6.07
N HIS A 55 -2.14 -8.63 5.15
CA HIS A 55 -2.24 -7.99 3.84
C HIS A 55 -2.80 -6.56 3.93
N CYS A 56 -3.80 -6.29 4.78
CA CYS A 56 -4.34 -4.94 4.94
C CYS A 56 -4.34 -4.53 6.41
N ILE A 57 -3.91 -3.30 6.64
CA ILE A 57 -3.77 -2.66 7.96
C ILE A 57 -4.51 -1.33 7.90
N ASN A 58 -5.54 -1.19 8.75
CA ASN A 58 -6.32 0.02 8.81
C ASN A 58 -5.47 1.19 9.32
N SER A 59 -5.68 2.37 8.72
CA SER A 59 -5.19 3.63 9.25
C SER A 59 -6.03 4.08 10.45
N SER A 60 -5.60 5.14 11.11
CA SER A 60 -6.38 5.83 12.13
C SER A 60 -7.28 6.95 11.58
N SER A 61 -7.51 7.01 10.26
CA SER A 61 -8.35 8.06 9.68
C SER A 61 -9.80 7.94 10.14
N ILE A 62 -10.56 9.04 10.09
CA ILE A 62 -12.02 8.97 10.15
C ILE A 62 -12.59 8.40 8.85
N THR A 63 -13.91 8.20 8.83
CA THR A 63 -14.66 7.90 7.59
C THR A 63 -15.01 9.21 6.90
N TYR A 64 -14.67 9.32 5.61
CA TYR A 64 -15.00 10.47 4.77
C TYR A 64 -16.20 10.10 3.90
N GLU A 65 -17.41 10.50 4.32
CA GLU A 65 -18.68 10.12 3.68
C GLU A 65 -19.02 10.96 2.43
N SER A 66 -18.40 12.12 2.27
CA SER A 66 -18.81 13.10 1.25
C SER A 66 -18.13 12.89 -0.11
N ASP A 67 -18.82 13.29 -1.16
CA ASP A 67 -18.33 13.46 -2.54
C ASP A 67 -17.25 14.57 -2.69
N GLY A 68 -16.83 15.17 -1.58
CA GLY A 68 -15.83 16.23 -1.53
C GLY A 68 -14.40 15.72 -1.70
N TRP A 69 -13.49 16.66 -1.98
CA TRP A 69 -12.06 16.36 -2.09
C TRP A 69 -11.45 15.99 -0.75
N THR A 70 -10.81 14.82 -0.70
CA THR A 70 -9.94 14.40 0.40
C THR A 70 -8.49 14.47 -0.06
N ARG A 71 -7.63 15.18 0.67
CA ARG A 71 -6.20 15.25 0.36
C ARG A 71 -5.50 14.08 1.04
N VAL A 72 -4.87 13.22 0.24
CA VAL A 72 -4.04 12.10 0.72
C VAL A 72 -2.61 12.30 0.24
N GLU A 73 -1.65 12.09 1.14
CA GLU A 73 -0.23 12.22 0.87
C GLU A 73 0.51 10.97 1.37
N ALA A 74 1.56 10.60 0.66
CA ALA A 74 2.49 9.54 1.08
C ALA A 74 3.89 10.15 1.19
N MET A 75 4.43 10.21 2.41
CA MET A 75 5.82 10.61 2.63
C MET A 75 6.67 9.34 2.65
N VAL A 76 7.60 9.22 1.70
CA VAL A 76 8.43 8.02 1.53
C VAL A 76 9.90 8.42 1.55
N LEU A 77 10.63 7.97 2.57
CA LEU A 77 12.07 8.16 2.70
C LEU A 77 12.78 6.83 2.48
N GLY A 78 12.88 6.41 1.21
CA GLY A 78 13.43 5.11 0.83
C GLY A 78 12.72 3.97 1.55
N ASP A 79 13.48 3.11 2.23
CA ASP A 79 12.97 2.04 3.09
C ASP A 79 12.90 2.42 4.58
N SER A 80 13.32 3.63 4.96
CA SER A 80 13.49 4.03 6.36
C SER A 80 12.15 4.37 7.04
N VAL A 81 11.35 5.24 6.42
CA VAL A 81 10.08 5.73 6.98
C VAL A 81 9.09 5.94 5.84
N LEU A 82 7.90 5.39 6.03
CA LEU A 82 6.73 5.63 5.19
C LEU A 82 5.60 6.13 6.08
N LYS A 83 4.95 7.22 5.67
CA LYS A 83 3.78 7.77 6.35
C LYS A 83 2.64 8.00 5.38
N HIS A 84 1.44 7.64 5.80
CA HIS A 84 0.21 8.04 5.14
C HIS A 84 -0.37 9.25 5.88
N ILE A 85 -0.71 10.29 5.13
CA ILE A 85 -1.21 11.55 5.68
C ILE A 85 -2.54 11.87 5.00
N VAL A 86 -3.56 12.19 5.79
CA VAL A 86 -4.89 12.57 5.29
C VAL A 86 -5.26 13.93 5.86
N ASN A 87 -5.53 14.90 4.99
CA ASN A 87 -5.86 16.28 5.36
C ASN A 87 -4.89 16.92 6.38
N GLY A 88 -3.60 16.57 6.30
CA GLY A 88 -2.53 17.09 7.16
C GLY A 88 -2.19 16.20 8.37
N ASP A 89 -3.05 15.25 8.73
CA ASP A 89 -2.82 14.35 9.87
C ASP A 89 -2.13 13.05 9.42
N THR A 90 -1.07 12.65 10.13
CA THR A 90 -0.45 11.34 9.90
C THR A 90 -1.35 10.25 10.49
N VAL A 91 -1.87 9.37 9.64
CA VAL A 91 -2.83 8.31 10.03
C VAL A 91 -2.22 6.91 10.03
N LEU A 92 -1.02 6.75 9.48
CA LEU A 92 -0.29 5.49 9.49
C LEU A 92 1.22 5.77 9.33
N ALA A 93 2.06 5.00 10.00
CA ALA A 93 3.52 5.05 9.85
C ALA A 93 4.13 3.65 9.98
N TYR A 94 5.09 3.35 9.11
CA TYR A 94 5.79 2.06 9.07
C TYR A 94 7.16 2.20 8.39
N SER A 95 7.94 1.12 8.38
CA SER A 95 9.32 1.10 7.87
C SER A 95 9.67 -0.24 7.23
N LYS A 96 10.87 -0.32 6.65
CA LYS A 96 11.50 -1.55 6.16
C LYS A 96 10.58 -2.40 5.27
N PRO A 97 10.00 -1.82 4.21
CA PRO A 97 9.22 -2.60 3.27
C PRO A 97 10.11 -3.64 2.59
N GLN A 98 9.61 -4.86 2.51
CA GLN A 98 10.32 -5.99 1.94
C GLN A 98 9.37 -6.85 1.11
N MET A 99 9.86 -7.40 0.01
CA MET A 99 9.12 -8.37 -0.78
C MET A 99 8.76 -9.60 0.05
N GLY A 100 7.58 -10.13 -0.20
CA GLY A 100 7.10 -11.39 0.34
C GLY A 100 5.63 -11.36 0.72
N GLY A 101 5.13 -12.42 1.34
CA GLY A 101 3.69 -12.55 1.55
C GLY A 101 2.95 -12.95 0.27
N GLY A 102 1.63 -12.71 0.24
CA GLY A 102 0.73 -13.06 -0.85
C GLY A 102 0.10 -11.84 -1.50
N SER A 103 -1.09 -12.01 -2.10
CA SER A 103 -1.91 -10.92 -2.66
C SER A 103 -1.31 -10.17 -3.85
N ALA A 104 -0.25 -10.72 -4.45
CA ALA A 104 0.18 -10.44 -5.82
C ALA A 104 0.34 -11.81 -6.50
N ASN A 105 -0.71 -12.25 -7.20
CA ASN A 105 -0.78 -13.56 -7.82
C ASN A 105 -0.26 -13.52 -9.26
N ASN A 106 0.15 -14.67 -9.80
CA ASN A 106 0.63 -14.81 -11.18
C ASN A 106 1.82 -13.89 -11.53
N THR A 107 2.68 -13.58 -10.56
CA THR A 107 3.94 -12.88 -10.81
C THR A 107 4.83 -13.72 -11.72
N ASN A 108 5.61 -13.07 -12.59
CA ASN A 108 6.62 -13.77 -13.38
C ASN A 108 7.62 -14.51 -12.47
N PRO A 109 8.08 -15.73 -12.84
CA PRO A 109 9.03 -16.49 -12.03
C PRO A 109 10.29 -15.68 -11.67
N GLY A 110 10.68 -15.72 -10.40
CA GLY A 110 11.89 -15.04 -9.90
C GLY A 110 11.75 -13.54 -9.63
N VAL A 111 10.60 -12.92 -9.94
CA VAL A 111 10.39 -11.49 -9.63
C VAL A 111 10.16 -11.27 -8.13
N LEU A 112 9.34 -12.09 -7.49
CA LEU A 112 9.10 -12.04 -6.04
C LEU A 112 10.25 -12.73 -5.30
N VAL A 113 11.09 -11.96 -4.62
CA VAL A 113 12.23 -12.45 -3.84
C VAL A 113 11.99 -12.16 -2.36
N ASN A 114 11.51 -13.15 -1.59
CA ASN A 114 11.19 -12.98 -0.17
C ASN A 114 12.34 -12.35 0.63
N GLY A 115 12.02 -11.31 1.40
CA GLY A 115 12.98 -10.59 2.25
C GLY A 115 13.80 -9.52 1.52
N ARG A 116 13.68 -9.37 0.20
CA ARG A 116 14.35 -8.29 -0.53
C ARG A 116 13.75 -6.94 -0.12
N MET A 117 14.60 -6.05 0.40
CA MET A 117 14.21 -4.68 0.77
C MET A 117 13.75 -3.87 -0.45
N LEU A 118 12.71 -3.06 -0.26
CA LEU A 118 12.20 -2.11 -1.25
C LEU A 118 12.66 -0.69 -0.88
N THR A 119 13.75 -0.25 -1.49
CA THR A 119 14.33 1.08 -1.27
C THR A 119 13.85 2.11 -2.29
N GLU A 120 13.36 1.64 -3.45
CA GLU A 120 12.89 2.45 -4.57
C GLU A 120 11.85 1.67 -5.40
N GLY A 121 11.12 2.37 -6.25
CA GLY A 121 10.19 1.77 -7.18
C GLY A 121 9.34 2.82 -7.88
N PHE A 122 8.34 2.36 -8.62
CA PHE A 122 7.40 3.22 -9.34
C PHE A 122 6.28 3.70 -8.41
N ILE A 123 5.63 4.80 -8.81
CA ILE A 123 4.34 5.20 -8.25
C ILE A 123 3.28 4.75 -9.25
N ALA A 124 2.27 4.05 -8.76
CA ALA A 124 1.14 3.61 -9.55
C ALA A 124 -0.18 4.04 -8.88
N LEU A 125 -1.14 4.44 -9.70
CA LEU A 125 -2.50 4.75 -9.27
C LEU A 125 -3.40 3.62 -9.72
N GLN A 126 -4.06 2.97 -8.77
CA GLN A 126 -5.04 1.95 -9.10
C GLN A 126 -6.26 2.62 -9.73
N ALA A 127 -6.76 2.05 -10.83
CA ALA A 127 -8.10 2.38 -11.32
C ALA A 127 -9.17 1.71 -10.44
N GLU A 128 -10.42 2.11 -10.58
CA GLU A 128 -11.50 1.36 -9.95
C GLU A 128 -11.65 -0.02 -10.62
N SER A 129 -11.71 -1.06 -9.80
CA SER A 129 -12.17 -2.39 -10.24
C SER A 129 -13.69 -2.36 -10.30
N ALA A 130 -14.24 -2.63 -11.48
CA ALA A 130 -15.66 -2.90 -11.70
C ALA A 130 -16.14 -4.13 -10.93
#